data_AF-A0A5B7SSA3-F1
#
_entry.id   AF-A0A5B7SSA3-F1
#
_cell.length_a   1.000
_cell.length_b   1.000
_cell.length_c   1.000
_cell.angle_alpha   90.00
_cell.angle_beta   90.00
_cell.angle_gamma   90.00
#
_symmetry.space_group_name_H-M   'P 1'
#
loop_
_entity.id
_entity.type
_entity.pdbx_description
1 polymer ?
#
loop_
_entity_poly.entity_id
_entity_poly.type
_entity_poly.pdbx_seq_one_letter_code
_entity_poly.pdbx_strand_id
1 'polypeptide(L)'
;MDNLKKNREFILRYFNALSGKDKTRELCEQFTNDEKLLEHIAFFEGAFPKYELFVEEMVTEGNKVVVQARATGVHQGALNGIPPTGKKMDLPFVIRYTIENEMITDMWLIADQMILMEQLGVMPKLTEAPTH
;
A
#
# COMPACT_ATOMS: atom_id res chain seq x y z
N MET A 1 -4.74 -24.22 -11.96
CA MET A 1 -4.56 -23.03 -12.84
C MET A 1 -5.62 -21.97 -12.62
N ASP A 2 -6.90 -22.34 -12.44
CA ASP A 2 -8.00 -21.39 -12.25
C ASP A 2 -7.86 -20.50 -10.99
N ASN A 3 -7.39 -21.07 -9.87
CA ASN A 3 -7.22 -20.34 -8.61
C ASN A 3 -6.20 -19.19 -8.67
N LEU A 4 -5.14 -19.33 -9.48
CA LEU A 4 -4.10 -18.30 -9.62
C LEU A 4 -4.65 -17.06 -10.32
N LYS A 5 -5.43 -17.26 -11.40
CA LYS A 5 -6.10 -16.16 -12.11
C LYS A 5 -7.13 -15.47 -11.21
N LYS A 6 -7.94 -16.26 -10.49
CA LYS A 6 -8.92 -15.74 -9.51
C LYS A 6 -8.28 -14.88 -8.43
N ASN A 7 -7.17 -15.34 -7.84
CA ASN A 7 -6.46 -14.58 -6.81
C ASN A 7 -5.86 -13.27 -7.36
N ARG A 8 -5.33 -13.30 -8.59
CA ARG A 8 -4.84 -12.09 -9.27
C ARG A 8 -5.98 -11.09 -9.49
N GLU A 9 -7.10 -11.55 -10.04
CA GLU A 9 -8.29 -10.73 -10.29
C GLU A 9 -8.87 -10.16 -8.99
N PHE A 10 -8.92 -10.97 -7.93
CA PHE A 10 -9.34 -10.54 -6.61
C PHE A 10 -8.50 -9.36 -6.10
N ILE A 11 -7.16 -9.45 -6.16
CA ILE A 11 -6.27 -8.36 -5.72
C ILE A 11 -6.45 -7.11 -6.58
N LEU A 12 -6.65 -7.26 -7.90
CA LEU A 12 -6.93 -6.12 -8.77
C LEU A 12 -8.26 -5.44 -8.40
N ARG A 13 -9.33 -6.20 -8.10
CA ARG A 13 -10.59 -5.63 -7.61
C ARG A 13 -10.37 -4.88 -6.30
N TYR A 14 -9.63 -5.46 -5.38
CA TYR A 14 -9.28 -4.85 -4.09
C TYR A 14 -8.52 -3.52 -4.25
N PHE A 15 -7.45 -3.50 -5.07
CA PHE A 15 -6.71 -2.27 -5.36
C PHE A 15 -7.59 -1.19 -6.02
N ASN A 16 -8.39 -1.56 -7.02
CA ASN A 16 -9.31 -0.65 -7.70
C ASN A 16 -10.45 -0.16 -6.81
N ALA A 17 -10.86 -0.95 -5.82
CA ALA A 17 -11.87 -0.56 -4.85
C ALA A 17 -11.34 0.56 -3.94
N LEU A 18 -10.09 0.46 -3.48
CA LEU A 18 -9.50 1.38 -2.51
C LEU A 18 -8.78 2.60 -3.11
N SER A 19 -8.14 2.43 -4.27
CA SER A 19 -7.31 3.47 -4.88
C SER A 19 -8.11 4.76 -5.14
N GLY A 20 -7.64 5.90 -4.63
CA GLY A 20 -8.26 7.22 -4.85
C GLY A 20 -9.60 7.42 -4.12
N LYS A 21 -10.01 6.51 -3.24
CA LYS A 21 -11.28 6.56 -2.52
C LYS A 21 -11.08 6.57 -1.01
N ASP A 22 -12.14 6.97 -0.30
CA ASP A 22 -12.22 6.89 1.16
C ASP A 22 -12.16 5.42 1.59
N LYS A 23 -11.13 5.05 2.36
CA LYS A 23 -10.89 3.66 2.79
C LYS A 23 -11.57 3.36 4.12
N THR A 24 -12.91 3.41 4.12
CA THR A 24 -13.70 3.09 5.31
C THR A 24 -13.47 1.65 5.78
N ARG A 25 -13.65 1.39 7.07
CA ARG A 25 -13.53 0.04 7.63
C ARG A 25 -14.49 -0.93 6.94
N GLU A 26 -15.75 -0.52 6.73
CA GLU A 26 -16.76 -1.31 6.02
C GLU A 26 -16.33 -1.68 4.59
N LEU A 27 -15.69 -0.77 3.86
CA LEU A 27 -15.16 -1.08 2.52
C LEU A 27 -14.01 -2.08 2.61
N CYS A 28 -13.09 -1.90 3.56
CA CYS A 28 -11.93 -2.77 3.69
C CYS A 28 -12.31 -4.20 4.14
N GLU A 29 -13.29 -4.32 5.04
CA GLU A 29 -13.80 -5.60 5.55
C GLU A 29 -14.48 -6.47 4.47
N GLN A 30 -14.82 -5.90 3.31
CA GLN A 30 -15.26 -6.69 2.15
C GLN A 30 -14.15 -7.53 1.51
N PHE A 31 -12.88 -7.24 1.83
CA PHE A 31 -11.71 -7.88 1.21
C PHE A 31 -10.76 -8.53 2.21
N THR A 32 -10.76 -8.11 3.48
CA THR A 32 -9.85 -8.64 4.49
C THR A 32 -10.52 -8.82 5.85
N ASN A 33 -10.12 -9.86 6.56
CA ASN A 33 -10.38 -10.05 7.99
C ASN A 33 -9.10 -9.99 8.83
N ASP A 34 -7.94 -9.77 8.21
CA ASP A 34 -6.68 -9.54 8.90
C ASP A 34 -6.67 -8.13 9.53
N GLU A 35 -6.70 -8.07 10.86
CA GLU A 35 -6.69 -6.81 11.60
C GLU A 35 -5.42 -5.99 11.34
N LYS A 36 -4.27 -6.63 11.07
CA LYS A 36 -3.03 -5.90 10.77
C LYS A 36 -3.17 -5.10 9.48
N LEU A 37 -3.78 -5.68 8.44
CA LEU A 37 -4.07 -4.95 7.20
C LEU A 37 -5.09 -3.83 7.44
N LEU A 38 -6.16 -4.07 8.20
CA LEU A 38 -7.16 -3.05 8.52
C LEU A 38 -6.54 -1.85 9.26
N GLU A 39 -5.76 -2.10 10.30
CA GLU A 39 -5.05 -1.07 11.06
C GLU A 39 -4.05 -0.31 10.19
N HIS A 40 -3.30 -1.04 9.34
CA HIS A 40 -2.34 -0.41 8.44
C HIS A 40 -3.01 0.53 7.43
N ILE A 41 -4.12 0.09 6.81
CA ILE A 41 -4.88 0.93 5.87
C ILE A 41 -5.41 2.18 6.58
N ALA A 42 -6.03 2.02 7.75
CA ALA A 42 -6.61 3.14 8.49
C ALA A 42 -5.54 4.15 8.93
N PHE A 43 -4.40 3.66 9.41
CA PHE A 43 -3.26 4.48 9.78
C PHE A 43 -2.74 5.28 8.57
N PHE A 44 -2.53 4.63 7.43
CA PHE A 44 -1.96 5.27 6.25
C PHE A 44 -2.95 6.22 5.56
N GLU A 45 -4.25 5.88 5.53
CA GLU A 45 -5.33 6.76 5.06
C GLU A 45 -5.44 8.02 5.92
N GLY A 46 -5.20 7.91 7.23
CA GLY A 46 -5.16 9.07 8.13
C GLY A 46 -4.06 10.07 7.77
N ALA A 47 -2.88 9.58 7.35
CA ALA A 47 -1.76 10.44 6.94
C ALA A 47 -1.87 10.94 5.49
N PHE A 48 -2.38 10.09 4.60
CA PHE A 48 -2.51 10.34 3.16
C PHE A 48 -3.94 10.05 2.68
N PRO A 49 -4.93 10.91 3.00
CA PRO A 49 -6.32 10.68 2.61
C PRO A 49 -6.45 10.41 1.11
N LYS A 50 -7.22 9.38 0.75
CA LYS A 50 -7.48 8.99 -0.64
C LYS A 50 -6.23 8.69 -1.46
N TYR A 51 -5.17 8.18 -0.83
CA TYR A 51 -3.98 7.75 -1.56
C TYR A 51 -4.35 6.75 -2.67
N GLU A 52 -3.64 6.85 -3.77
CA GLU A 52 -3.79 6.00 -4.95
C GLU A 52 -2.77 4.87 -4.93
N LEU A 53 -3.16 3.72 -5.48
CA LEU A 53 -2.35 2.51 -5.56
C LEU A 53 -2.11 2.14 -7.02
N PHE A 54 -0.86 1.84 -7.35
CA PHE A 54 -0.43 1.48 -8.70
C PHE A 54 0.33 0.16 -8.65
N VAL A 55 -0.20 -0.86 -9.32
CA VAL A 55 0.49 -2.17 -9.43
C VAL A 55 1.54 -2.10 -10.53
N GLU A 56 2.78 -2.44 -10.20
CA GLU A 56 3.89 -2.56 -11.16
C GLU A 56 4.04 -4.01 -11.61
N GLU A 57 4.09 -4.93 -10.66
CA GLU A 57 4.23 -6.36 -10.91
C GLU A 57 3.37 -7.17 -9.93
N MET A 58 2.88 -8.32 -10.39
CA MET A 58 2.13 -9.24 -9.55
C MET A 58 2.42 -10.69 -9.93
N VAL A 59 2.78 -11.49 -8.92
CA VAL A 59 3.08 -12.92 -9.05
C VAL A 59 2.18 -13.69 -8.09
N THR A 60 1.68 -14.85 -8.54
CA THR A 60 0.76 -15.70 -7.78
C THR A 60 1.32 -17.10 -7.65
N GLU A 61 1.33 -17.64 -6.44
CA GLU A 61 1.73 -19.02 -6.16
C GLU A 61 0.82 -19.64 -5.10
N GLY A 62 0.10 -20.70 -5.46
CA GLY A 62 -0.88 -21.33 -4.59
C GLY A 62 -1.99 -20.34 -4.15
N ASN A 63 -2.05 -20.07 -2.85
CA ASN A 63 -2.96 -19.11 -2.23
C ASN A 63 -2.30 -17.76 -1.90
N LYS A 64 -1.05 -17.54 -2.33
CA LYS A 64 -0.29 -16.31 -2.08
C LYS A 64 -0.22 -15.45 -3.33
N VAL A 65 -0.30 -14.15 -3.12
CA VAL A 65 -0.08 -13.13 -4.17
C VAL A 65 0.95 -12.15 -3.68
N VAL A 66 2.04 -11.99 -4.42
CA VAL A 66 3.05 -10.96 -4.18
C VAL A 66 2.81 -9.83 -5.17
N VAL A 67 2.73 -8.60 -4.66
CA VAL A 67 2.50 -7.39 -5.44
C VAL A 67 3.65 -6.43 -5.18
N GLN A 68 4.34 -6.02 -6.25
CA GLN A 68 5.17 -4.82 -6.24
C GLN A 68 4.31 -3.66 -6.74
N ALA A 69 4.29 -2.57 -5.98
CA ALA A 69 3.40 -1.46 -6.24
C ALA A 69 3.97 -0.13 -5.72
N ARG A 70 3.30 0.96 -6.12
CA ARG A 70 3.52 2.30 -5.58
C ARG A 70 2.25 2.84 -4.96
N ALA A 71 2.40 3.60 -3.88
CA ALA A 71 1.33 4.42 -3.32
C ALA A 71 1.64 5.89 -3.56
N THR A 72 0.68 6.66 -4.06
CA THR A 72 0.83 8.11 -4.22
C THR A 72 -0.22 8.86 -3.44
N GLY A 73 0.11 10.05 -2.93
CA GLY A 73 -0.82 10.82 -2.13
C GLY A 73 -0.25 12.17 -1.72
N VAL A 74 -1.02 12.90 -0.89
CA VAL A 74 -0.59 14.16 -0.29
C VAL A 74 -0.61 13.99 1.22
N HIS A 75 0.47 14.39 1.89
CA HIS A 75 0.58 14.30 3.35
C HIS A 75 -0.29 15.37 4.03
N GLN A 76 -1.49 14.97 4.45
CA GLN A 76 -2.51 15.86 5.02
C GLN A 76 -2.83 15.55 6.49
N GLY A 77 -2.47 14.37 6.98
CA GLY A 77 -2.53 14.03 8.40
C GLY A 77 -1.16 13.95 9.05
N ALA A 78 -1.13 13.59 10.33
CA ALA A 78 0.12 13.30 11.01
C ALA A 78 0.59 11.87 10.72
N LEU A 79 1.90 11.68 10.60
CA LEU A 79 2.52 10.37 10.36
C LEU A 79 3.66 10.15 11.36
N ASN A 80 3.50 9.23 12.31
CA ASN A 80 4.56 8.90 13.31
C ASN A 80 5.20 10.14 13.98
N GLY A 81 4.37 11.12 14.35
CA GLY A 81 4.82 12.37 14.98
C GLY A 81 5.26 13.46 14.00
N ILE A 82 5.29 13.19 12.69
CA ILE A 82 5.53 14.19 11.65
C ILE A 82 4.23 14.94 11.36
N PRO A 83 4.18 16.27 11.52
CA PRO A 83 3.01 17.08 11.16
C PRO A 83 2.71 17.03 9.65
N PRO A 84 1.46 17.32 9.22
CA PRO A 84 1.10 17.33 7.81
C PRO A 84 1.91 18.37 7.04
N THR A 85 2.68 17.89 6.07
CA THR A 85 3.61 18.74 5.31
C THR A 85 3.01 19.34 4.03
N GLY A 86 1.86 18.83 3.57
CA GLY A 86 1.27 19.18 2.29
C GLY A 86 2.05 18.70 1.06
N LYS A 87 3.14 17.95 1.25
CA LYS A 87 3.96 17.42 0.16
C LYS A 87 3.34 16.19 -0.46
N LYS A 88 3.63 15.99 -1.74
CA LYS A 88 3.30 14.76 -2.45
C LYS A 88 4.24 13.63 -2.02
N MET A 89 3.67 12.44 -1.93
CA MET A 89 4.37 11.20 -1.71
C MET A 89 4.21 10.30 -2.94
N ASP A 90 5.27 9.57 -3.25
CA ASP A 90 5.28 8.46 -4.19
C ASP A 90 6.17 7.34 -3.62
N LEU A 91 5.52 6.39 -2.95
CA LEU A 91 6.13 5.39 -2.07
C LEU A 91 6.14 4.01 -2.73
N PRO A 92 7.30 3.45 -3.10
CA PRO A 92 7.41 2.07 -3.54
C PRO A 92 7.27 1.09 -2.38
N PHE A 93 6.59 -0.04 -2.62
CA PHE A 93 6.42 -1.10 -1.66
C PHE A 93 6.22 -2.47 -2.31
N VAL A 94 6.47 -3.53 -1.54
CA VAL A 94 6.15 -4.91 -1.89
C VAL A 94 5.30 -5.50 -0.77
N ILE A 95 4.19 -6.12 -1.15
CA ILE A 95 3.28 -6.79 -0.22
C ILE A 95 2.97 -8.21 -0.69
N ARG A 96 3.03 -9.15 0.24
CA ARG A 96 2.50 -10.50 0.05
C ARG A 96 1.17 -10.60 0.78
N TYR A 97 0.14 -11.06 0.07
CA TYR A 97 -1.14 -11.46 0.63
C TYR A 97 -1.27 -12.98 0.64
N THR A 98 -1.86 -13.53 1.70
CA THR A 98 -2.44 -14.88 1.70
C THR A 98 -3.95 -14.75 1.54
N ILE A 99 -4.54 -15.51 0.62
CA ILE A 99 -5.95 -15.40 0.24
C ILE A 99 -6.66 -16.74 0.42
N GLU A 100 -7.76 -16.75 1.16
CA GLU A 100 -8.62 -17.91 1.33
C GLU A 100 -10.08 -17.50 1.18
N ASN A 101 -10.86 -18.26 0.40
CA ASN A 101 -12.29 -17.98 0.18
C ASN A 101 -12.60 -16.52 -0.23
N GLU A 102 -11.82 -15.98 -1.18
CA GLU A 102 -11.91 -14.58 -1.63
C GLU A 102 -11.74 -13.55 -0.50
N MET A 103 -10.96 -13.86 0.53
CA MET A 103 -10.59 -12.95 1.61
C MET A 103 -9.09 -12.97 1.86
N ILE A 104 -8.51 -11.80 2.12
CA ILE A 104 -7.13 -11.69 2.62
C ILE A 104 -7.13 -12.08 4.10
N THR A 105 -6.33 -13.08 4.45
CA THR A 105 -6.23 -13.63 5.81
C THR A 105 -4.90 -13.35 6.49
N ASP A 106 -3.89 -12.94 5.72
CA ASP A 106 -2.58 -12.52 6.21
C ASP A 106 -1.92 -11.59 5.20
N MET A 107 -1.14 -10.64 5.70
CA MET A 107 -0.26 -9.82 4.88
C MET A 107 1.16 -9.72 5.44
N TRP A 108 2.12 -9.48 4.55
CA TRP A 108 3.46 -9.06 4.91
C TRP A 108 3.94 -7.98 3.95
N LEU A 109 4.29 -6.81 4.48
CA LEU A 109 4.57 -5.59 3.74
C LEU A 109 5.97 -5.07 4.04
N ILE A 110 6.68 -4.66 2.99
CA ILE A 110 7.87 -3.80 3.08
C ILE A 110 7.63 -2.58 2.20
N ALA A 111 7.89 -1.39 2.76
CA ALA A 111 7.85 -0.13 2.03
C ALA A 111 9.16 0.63 2.23
N ASP A 112 9.56 1.43 1.24
CA ASP A 112 10.77 2.25 1.34
C ASP A 112 10.54 3.49 2.22
N GLN A 113 10.72 3.33 3.53
CA GLN A 113 10.54 4.41 4.47
C GLN A 113 11.55 5.54 4.29
N MET A 114 12.75 5.27 3.75
CA MET A 114 13.75 6.32 3.53
C MET A 114 13.26 7.28 2.45
N ILE A 115 12.78 6.75 1.32
CA ILE A 115 12.16 7.56 0.25
C ILE A 115 11.00 8.39 0.81
N LEU A 116 10.16 7.80 1.67
CA LEU A 116 9.06 8.53 2.31
C LEU A 116 9.57 9.72 3.14
N MET A 117 10.53 9.49 4.03
CA MET A 117 11.06 10.52 4.93
C MET A 117 11.77 11.65 4.16
N GLU A 118 12.47 11.33 3.07
CA GLU A 118 13.04 12.32 2.16
C GLU A 118 11.98 13.16 1.46
N GLN A 119 10.91 12.53 0.94
CA GLN A 119 9.82 13.24 0.26
C GLN A 119 9.04 14.15 1.20
N LEU A 120 8.84 13.73 2.46
CA LEU A 120 8.26 14.59 3.50
C LEU A 120 9.24 15.69 3.95
N GLY A 121 10.53 15.55 3.65
CA GLY A 121 11.60 16.50 3.96
C GLY A 121 11.97 16.56 5.43
N VAL A 122 11.81 15.43 6.14
CA VAL A 122 12.33 15.27 7.50
C VAL A 122 13.76 14.71 7.50
N MET A 123 14.25 14.30 6.32
CA MET A 123 15.63 13.92 6.06
C MET A 123 16.12 14.57 4.76
N PRO A 124 17.42 14.85 4.62
CA PRO A 124 17.99 15.30 3.36
C PRO A 124 17.84 14.19 2.30
N LYS A 125 17.62 14.58 1.05
CA LYS A 125 17.72 13.65 -0.08
C LYS A 125 19.13 13.09 -0.10
N LEU A 126 19.28 11.77 -0.15
CA LEU A 126 20.52 11.16 -0.59
C LEU A 126 20.73 11.58 -2.05
N THR A 127 21.49 12.66 -2.27
CA THR A 127 21.98 13.01 -3.59
C THR A 127 22.67 11.79 -4.18
N GLU A 128 22.27 11.40 -5.40
CA GLU A 128 22.99 10.42 -6.20
C GLU A 128 24.49 10.71 -6.07
N ALA A 129 25.27 9.70 -5.68
CA ALA A 129 26.72 9.82 -5.73
C ALA A 129 27.10 10.33 -7.12
N PRO A 130 28.03 11.30 -7.25
CA PRO A 130 28.42 11.81 -8.56
C PRO A 130 28.82 10.62 -9.42
N THR A 131 28.15 10.47 -10.56
CA THR A 131 28.54 9.53 -11.60
C THR A 131 29.94 9.94 -12.04
N HIS A 132 30.94 9.14 -11.64
CA HIS A 132 32.31 9.23 -12.15
C HIS A 132 32.38 8.64 -13.55
#